data_AF-A0A358D6W4-F1
#
_entry.id   AF-A0A358D6W4-F1
#
_cell.length_a   1.000
_cell.length_b   1.000
_cell.length_c   1.000
_cell.angle_alpha   90.00
_cell.angle_beta   90.00
_cell.angle_gamma   90.00
#
_symmetry.space_group_name_H-M   'P 1'
#
loop_
_entity.id
_entity.type
_entity.pdbx_description
1 polymer ?
#
loop_
_entity_poly.entity_id
_entity_poly.type
_entity_poly.pdbx_seq_one_letter_code
_entity_poly.pdbx_strand_id
1 'polypeptide(L)' 'MTGFSVRPARTGDVRGIQALLEPWVQRRVLLGKDLVVLFESVQQFTV' A
#
# COMPACT_ATOMS: atom_id res chain seq x y z
N MET A 1 -10.72 -22.56 8.58
CA MET A 1 -10.72 -21.38 7.68
C MET A 1 -9.99 -20.26 8.40
N THR A 2 -8.86 -19.80 7.89
CA THR A 2 -8.23 -18.57 8.40
C THR A 2 -9.07 -17.40 7.93
N GLY A 3 -9.77 -16.75 8.85
CA GLY A 3 -10.48 -15.50 8.55
C GLY A 3 -9.48 -14.36 8.37
N PHE A 4 -9.78 -13.44 7.45
CA PHE A 4 -9.06 -12.18 7.34
C PHE A 4 -9.78 -11.13 8.19
N SER A 5 -9.04 -10.35 8.97
CA SER A 5 -9.54 -9.13 9.61
C SER A 5 -9.02 -7.93 8.84
N VAL A 6 -9.91 -6.96 8.63
CA VAL A 6 -9.64 -5.78 7.80
C VAL A 6 -9.80 -4.53 8.66
N ARG A 7 -8.82 -3.62 8.63
CA ARG A 7 -8.80 -2.37 9.40
C ARG A 7 -8.20 -1.20 8.61
N PRO A 8 -8.49 0.06 8.97
CA PRO A 8 -7.78 1.19 8.38
C PRO A 8 -6.25 1.06 8.51
N ALA A 9 -5.55 1.41 7.44
CA ALA A 9 -4.09 1.37 7.40
C ALA A 9 -3.49 2.44 8.33
N ARG A 10 -2.32 2.13 8.89
CA ARG A 10 -1.51 3.04 9.69
C ARG A 10 -0.17 3.25 9.02
N THR A 11 0.57 4.27 9.46
CA THR A 11 1.91 4.61 8.95
C THR A 11 2.87 3.41 8.86
N GLY A 12 2.78 2.45 9.79
CA GLY A 12 3.60 1.24 9.77
C GLY A 12 3.29 0.29 8.61
N ASP A 13 2.07 0.33 8.05
CA ASP A 13 1.62 -0.55 6.96
C ASP A 13 2.09 -0.05 5.58
N VAL A 14 2.57 1.20 5.49
CA VAL A 14 2.97 1.85 4.21
C VAL A 14 4.05 1.06 3.48
N ARG A 15 5.00 0.45 4.19
CA ARG A 15 6.05 -0.38 3.59
C ARG A 15 5.49 -1.66 2.98
N GLY A 16 4.49 -2.28 3.63
CA GLY A 16 3.79 -3.45 3.09
C GLY A 16 2.99 -3.10 1.84
N ILE A 17 2.26 -1.97 1.87
CA ILE A 17 1.52 -1.44 0.72
C ILE A 17 2.48 -1.16 -0.43
N GLN A 18 3.61 -0.50 -0.19
CA GLN A 18 4.62 -0.23 -1.22
C GLN A 18 5.13 -1.54 -1.85
N ALA A 19 5.45 -2.55 -1.05
CA ALA A 19 5.91 -3.85 -1.54
C ALA A 19 4.88 -4.55 -2.44
N LEU A 20 3.58 -4.37 -2.17
CA LEU A 20 2.51 -4.89 -3.02
C LEU A 20 2.38 -4.13 -4.34
N LEU A 21 2.68 -2.83 -4.36
CA LEU A 21 2.60 -1.98 -5.55
C LEU A 21 3.83 -2.12 -6.47
N GLU A 22 5.01 -2.34 -5.90
CA GLU A 22 6.29 -2.37 -6.62
C GLU A 22 6.28 -3.27 -7.89
N PRO A 23 5.78 -4.51 -7.87
CA PRO A 23 5.77 -5.36 -9.07
C PRO A 23 4.96 -4.77 -10.23
N TRP A 24 3.91 -4.00 -9.92
CA TRP A 24 3.03 -3.39 -10.92
C TRP A 24 3.62 -2.10 -11.49
N VAL A 25 4.40 -1.39 -10.69
CA VAL A 25 5.21 -0.25 -11.15
C VAL A 25 6.27 -0.74 -12.14
N GLN A 26 6.97 -1.83 -11.82
CA GLN A 26 7.95 -2.44 -12.72
C GLN A 26 7.33 -2.92 -14.04
N ARG A 27 6.10 -3.44 -13.98
CA ARG A 27 5.32 -3.83 -15.17
C ARG A 27 4.71 -2.64 -15.93
N ARG A 28 4.91 -1.40 -15.46
CA ARG A 28 4.32 -0.16 -15.99
C ARG A 28 2.79 -0.16 -16.02
N VAL A 29 2.16 -0.97 -15.17
CA VAL A 29 0.70 -1.00 -14.99
C VAL A 29 0.28 0.11 -14.04
N LEU A 30 1.08 0.36 -13.00
CA LEU A 30 0.90 1.47 -12.09
C LEU A 30 1.98 2.52 -12.34
N LEU A 31 1.60 3.79 -12.27
CA LEU A 31 2.56 4.87 -12.11
C LEU A 31 3.23 4.72 -10.74
N GLY A 32 4.57 4.73 -10.74
CA GLY A 32 5.34 4.79 -9.51
C GLY A 32 4.91 6.01 -8.69
N LYS A 33 4.65 5.79 -7.41
CA LYS A 33 4.39 6.87 -6.45
C LYS A 33 5.56 6.93 -5.48
N ASP A 34 6.00 8.15 -5.18
CA ASP A 34 6.99 8.35 -4.13
C ASP A 34 6.43 7.90 -2.78
N LEU A 35 7.33 7.44 -1.91
CA LEU A 35 6.98 7.02 -0.56
C LEU A 35 6.23 8.11 0.21
N VAL A 36 6.61 9.37 0.03
CA VAL A 36 5.95 10.52 0.67
C VAL A 36 4.46 10.58 0.32
N VAL A 37 4.10 10.31 -0.93
CA VAL A 37 2.71 10.29 -1.40
C VAL A 37 1.92 9.15 -0.74
N LEU A 38 2.55 7.99 -0.52
CA LEU A 38 1.92 6.88 0.19
C LEU A 38 1.71 7.20 1.68
N PHE A 39 2.64 7.91 2.31
CA PHE A 39 2.47 8.38 3.69
C PHE A 39 1.33 9.39 3.81
N GLU A 40 1.23 10.36 2.89
CA GLU A 40 0.14 11.35 2.87
C GLU A 40 -1.22 10.71 2.62
N SER A 41 -1.26 9.68 1.78
CA SER A 41 -2.50 9.00 1.40
C SER A 41 -2.82 7.77 2.25
N VAL A 42 -2.09 7.47 3.33
CA VAL A 42 -2.26 6.24 4.13
C VAL A 42 -3.70 6.05 4.64
N GLN A 43 -4.40 7.15 4.92
CA GLN A 43 -5.81 7.13 5.38
C GLN A 43 -6.79 6.62 4.32
N GLN A 44 -6.36 6.52 3.05
CA GLN A 44 -7.16 6.01 1.94
C GLN A 44 -7.02 4.49 1.77
N PHE A 45 -6.23 3.82 2.62
CA PHE A 45 -5.96 2.38 2.53
C PHE A 45 -6.55 1.61 3.72
N THR A 46 -6.82 0.33 3.46
CA THR A 46 -7.29 -0.64 4.43
C THR A 46 -6.46 -1.91 4.27
N VAL A 47 -6.06 -2.54 5.38
CA VAL A 47 -5.21 -3.73 5.43
C VAL A 47 -5.84 -4.83 6.26
#